data_AF-A0AA51RB86-F1
#
_entry.id   AF-A0AA51RB86-F1
#
_cell.length_a   1.000
_cell.length_b   1.000
_cell.length_c   1.000
_cell.angle_alpha   90.00
_cell.angle_beta   90.00
_cell.angle_gamma   90.00
#
_symmetry.space_group_name_H-M   'P 1'
#
loop_
_entity.id
_entity.type
_entity.pdbx_description
1 polymer ?
#
loop_
_entity_poly.entity_id
_entity_poly.type
_entity_poly.pdbx_seq_one_letter_code
_entity_poly.pdbx_strand_id
1 'polypeptide(L)'
;MGRLKVLIILLFIHFSTNLYSQELIYDVFVEEKPVGNLLVTQKDLDSGKVYYSALLNLEYKLFTPTKMVQLREAIYQNDTLIQAYFVDKRNDSKIAESKIEKILSKNYYHTLMDTTKGWHEKPIINSELKLYFKKPKSRDSIFSEATHKYNRIAKLPEESRYMMVNEEGEKTIIKYNNEGECIQHNFFIGAVEYRMKLRNGE
;
A
#
# COMPACT_ATOMS: atom_id res chain seq x y z
N MET A 1 1.49 13.45 54.18
CA MET A 1 2.19 12.61 53.17
C MET A 1 1.27 11.74 52.29
N GLY A 2 -0.07 11.67 52.51
CA GLY A 2 -0.97 10.83 51.71
C GLY A 2 -1.41 11.40 50.35
N ARG A 3 -1.50 12.73 50.20
CA ARG A 3 -1.99 13.37 48.96
C ARG A 3 -0.99 13.34 47.78
N LEU A 4 0.32 13.30 48.08
CA LEU A 4 1.37 13.25 47.04
C LEU A 4 1.44 11.87 46.35
N LYS A 5 1.09 10.80 47.07
CA LYS A 5 1.08 9.43 46.51
C LYS A 5 -0.05 9.22 45.49
N VAL A 6 -1.19 9.89 45.66
CA VAL A 6 -2.33 9.80 44.73
C VAL A 6 -2.06 10.53 43.42
N LEU A 7 -1.29 11.63 43.45
CA LEU A 7 -0.96 12.41 42.26
C LEU A 7 0.03 11.69 41.34
N ILE A 8 0.96 10.91 41.90
CA ILE A 8 1.93 10.10 41.12
C ILE A 8 1.24 8.92 40.42
N ILE A 9 0.20 8.33 41.02
CA ILE A 9 -0.56 7.23 40.42
C ILE A 9 -1.42 7.72 39.24
N LEU A 10 -2.02 8.92 39.33
CA LEU A 10 -2.77 9.51 38.22
C LEU A 10 -1.88 9.89 37.02
N LEU A 11 -0.62 10.28 37.25
CA LEU A 11 0.32 10.61 36.19
C LEU A 11 0.77 9.36 35.38
N PHE A 12 0.71 8.17 35.97
CA PHE A 12 1.11 6.92 35.30
C PHE A 12 0.04 6.32 34.38
N ILE A 13 -1.22 6.76 34.47
CA ILE A 13 -2.34 6.21 33.67
C ILE A 13 -2.42 6.88 32.27
N HIS A 14 -1.58 7.88 31.97
CA HIS A 14 -1.61 8.58 30.68
C HIS A 14 -0.57 8.12 29.65
N PHE A 15 0.22 7.08 29.96
CA PHE A 15 1.17 6.49 28.99
C PHE A 15 0.65 5.21 28.33
N SER A 16 -0.66 5.12 28.11
CA SER A 16 -1.22 4.18 27.14
C SER A 16 -0.85 4.70 25.75
N THR A 17 0.33 4.33 25.24
CA THR A 17 0.69 4.56 23.85
C THR A 17 -0.31 3.78 22.99
N ASN A 18 -1.31 4.48 22.46
CA ASN A 18 -2.27 3.91 21.53
C ASN A 18 -1.51 3.55 20.25
N LEU A 19 -1.11 2.28 20.12
CA LEU A 19 -0.68 1.71 18.85
C LEU A 19 -1.91 1.69 17.95
N TYR A 20 -2.00 2.67 17.04
CA TYR A 20 -3.10 2.74 16.09
C TYR A 20 -2.85 1.73 14.96
N SER A 21 -3.84 0.89 14.71
CA SER A 21 -3.85 -0.06 13.60
C SER A 21 -5.14 0.15 12.84
N GLN A 22 -5.03 0.42 11.54
CA GLN A 22 -6.15 0.58 10.63
C GLN A 22 -6.13 -0.55 9.60
N GLU A 23 -7.27 -1.16 9.38
CA GLU A 23 -7.46 -2.20 8.37
C GLU A 23 -8.58 -1.80 7.42
N LEU A 24 -8.34 -1.97 6.12
CA LEU A 24 -9.35 -1.78 5.07
C LEU A 24 -9.44 -3.07 4.26
N ILE A 25 -10.67 -3.52 4.00
CA ILE A 25 -10.95 -4.74 3.23
C ILE A 25 -11.69 -4.36 1.96
N TYR A 26 -11.17 -4.78 0.82
CA TYR A 26 -11.78 -4.56 -0.49
C TYR A 26 -12.25 -5.88 -1.07
N ASP A 27 -13.44 -5.87 -1.66
CA ASP A 27 -13.91 -6.93 -2.54
C ASP A 27 -13.37 -6.70 -3.95
N VAL A 28 -12.89 -7.77 -4.58
CA VAL A 28 -12.30 -7.74 -5.92
C VAL A 28 -13.26 -8.38 -6.91
N PHE A 29 -13.53 -7.70 -8.01
CA PHE A 29 -14.50 -8.10 -9.03
C PHE A 29 -13.88 -8.20 -10.41
N VAL A 30 -14.35 -9.15 -11.20
CA VAL A 30 -14.15 -9.24 -12.66
C VAL A 30 -15.54 -9.35 -13.28
N GLU A 31 -15.89 -8.45 -14.20
CA GLU A 31 -17.23 -8.42 -14.82
C GLU A 31 -18.37 -8.49 -13.77
N GLU A 32 -18.27 -7.69 -12.71
CA GLU A 32 -19.20 -7.68 -11.55
C GLU A 32 -19.26 -8.95 -10.70
N LYS A 33 -18.49 -9.99 -11.02
CA LYS A 33 -18.42 -11.22 -10.23
C LYS A 33 -17.32 -11.11 -9.18
N PRO A 34 -17.60 -11.39 -7.89
CA PRO A 34 -16.58 -11.39 -6.86
C PRO A 34 -15.60 -12.53 -7.13
N VAL A 35 -14.30 -12.21 -7.14
CA VAL A 35 -13.21 -13.16 -7.40
C VAL A 35 -12.18 -13.18 -6.26
N GLY A 36 -12.35 -12.38 -5.22
CA GLY A 36 -11.37 -12.33 -4.14
C GLY A 36 -11.49 -11.11 -3.25
N ASN A 37 -10.45 -10.88 -2.47
CA ASN A 37 -10.35 -9.73 -1.59
C ASN A 37 -8.92 -9.20 -1.51
N LEU A 38 -8.82 -7.94 -1.10
CA LEU A 38 -7.58 -7.29 -0.70
C LEU A 38 -7.74 -6.83 0.74
N LEU A 39 -6.85 -7.29 1.63
CA LEU A 39 -6.68 -6.73 2.97
C LEU A 39 -5.51 -5.77 2.94
N VAL A 40 -5.71 -4.52 3.34
CA VAL A 40 -4.61 -3.58 3.58
C VAL A 40 -4.58 -3.16 5.04
N THR A 41 -3.38 -3.09 5.60
CA THR A 41 -3.15 -2.74 6.99
C THR A 41 -2.17 -1.58 7.08
N GLN A 42 -2.48 -0.61 7.92
CA GLN A 42 -1.56 0.41 8.39
C GLN A 42 -1.40 0.25 9.89
N LYS A 43 -0.16 0.16 10.36
CA LYS A 43 0.14 0.01 11.79
C LYS A 43 1.25 0.94 12.20
N ASP A 44 0.98 1.78 13.18
CA ASP A 44 2.02 2.56 13.83
C ASP A 44 2.92 1.62 14.64
N LEU A 45 4.23 1.81 14.49
CA LEU A 45 5.28 1.10 15.19
C LEU A 45 6.07 2.07 16.06
N ASP A 46 6.99 1.55 16.86
CA ASP A 46 7.85 2.37 17.71
C ASP A 46 8.79 3.29 16.90
N SER A 47 9.24 4.38 17.53
CA SER A 47 10.27 5.28 17.00
C SER A 47 9.91 5.98 15.68
N GLY A 48 8.64 6.36 15.50
CA GLY A 48 8.16 7.08 14.32
C GLY A 48 8.11 6.22 13.06
N LYS A 49 8.02 4.90 13.23
CA LYS A 49 7.88 3.95 12.13
C LYS A 49 6.41 3.66 11.86
N VAL A 50 6.06 3.45 10.60
CA VAL A 50 4.73 3.02 10.18
C VAL A 50 4.89 1.86 9.23
N TYR A 51 4.22 0.75 9.53
CA TYR A 51 4.14 -0.42 8.67
C TYR A 51 2.87 -0.36 7.84
N TYR A 52 3.01 -0.65 6.55
CA TYR A 52 1.92 -0.84 5.61
C TYR A 52 2.01 -2.22 5.01
N SER A 53 0.87 -2.87 4.81
CA SER A 53 0.79 -4.10 4.01
C SER A 53 -0.45 -4.14 3.15
N ALA A 54 -0.38 -4.93 2.10
CA ALA A 54 -1.51 -5.28 1.25
C ALA A 54 -1.39 -6.74 0.83
N LEU A 55 -2.41 -7.54 1.14
CA LEU A 55 -2.53 -8.94 0.80
C LEU A 55 -3.73 -9.13 -0.14
N LEU A 56 -3.44 -9.31 -1.42
CA LEU A 56 -4.41 -9.65 -2.45
C LEU A 56 -4.53 -11.16 -2.53
N ASN A 57 -5.73 -11.69 -2.44
CA ASN A 57 -6.02 -13.10 -2.69
C ASN A 57 -7.22 -13.20 -3.63
N LEU A 58 -7.00 -13.75 -4.82
CA LEU A 58 -8.02 -13.91 -5.83
C LEU A 58 -8.00 -15.29 -6.48
N GLU A 59 -9.18 -15.76 -6.81
CA GLU A 59 -9.42 -16.98 -7.55
C GLU A 59 -10.48 -16.68 -8.61
N TYR A 60 -10.13 -16.91 -9.88
CA TYR A 60 -11.06 -16.71 -10.99
C TYR A 60 -10.88 -17.81 -12.02
N LYS A 61 -11.92 -18.02 -12.82
CA LYS A 61 -11.94 -19.01 -13.90
C LYS A 61 -12.45 -18.37 -15.16
N LEU A 62 -11.54 -18.10 -16.10
CA LEU A 62 -11.91 -17.74 -17.47
C LEU A 62 -11.93 -19.01 -18.34
N PHE A 63 -10.76 -19.62 -18.53
CA PHE A 63 -10.60 -20.93 -19.19
C PHE A 63 -10.10 -21.99 -18.22
N THR A 64 -9.08 -21.65 -17.42
CA THR A 64 -8.53 -22.46 -16.34
C THR A 64 -8.69 -21.73 -15.00
N PRO A 65 -8.93 -22.46 -13.90
CA PRO A 65 -8.85 -21.87 -12.56
C PRO A 65 -7.47 -21.24 -12.37
N THR A 66 -7.45 -19.97 -11.99
CA THR A 66 -6.24 -19.22 -11.70
C THR A 66 -6.38 -18.66 -10.30
N LYS A 67 -5.51 -19.14 -9.40
CA LYS A 67 -5.33 -18.60 -8.06
C LYS A 67 -4.15 -17.64 -8.07
N MET A 68 -4.32 -16.46 -7.52
CA MET A 68 -3.27 -15.47 -7.44
C MET A 68 -3.24 -14.85 -6.06
N VAL A 69 -2.02 -14.73 -5.53
CA VAL A 69 -1.73 -14.13 -4.23
C VAL A 69 -0.64 -13.09 -4.42
N GLN A 70 -0.91 -11.85 -4.08
CA GLN A 70 0.12 -10.81 -4.00
C GLN A 70 0.26 -10.32 -2.56
N LEU A 71 1.49 -10.19 -2.11
CA LEU A 71 1.83 -9.55 -0.85
C LEU A 71 2.71 -8.35 -1.14
N ARG A 72 2.35 -7.22 -0.53
CA ARG A 72 3.15 -5.99 -0.48
C ARG A 72 3.32 -5.60 0.98
N GLU A 73 4.52 -5.23 1.35
CA GLU A 73 4.84 -4.71 2.68
C GLU A 73 5.78 -3.53 2.55
N ALA A 74 5.61 -2.51 3.38
CA ALA A 74 6.52 -1.38 3.43
C ALA A 74 6.63 -0.84 4.86
N ILE A 75 7.84 -0.45 5.24
CA ILE A 75 8.09 0.27 6.49
C ILE A 75 8.62 1.66 6.16
N TYR A 76 7.97 2.65 6.72
CA TYR A 76 8.37 4.05 6.68
C TYR A 76 8.91 4.46 8.04
N GLN A 77 9.86 5.38 8.06
CA GLN A 77 10.30 6.09 9.26
C GLN A 77 10.33 7.57 8.94
N ASN A 78 9.62 8.38 9.74
CA ASN A 78 9.49 9.82 9.51
C ASN A 78 9.10 10.12 8.04
N ASP A 79 8.04 9.47 7.57
CA ASP A 79 7.50 9.58 6.20
C ASP A 79 8.41 9.12 5.05
N THR A 80 9.60 8.59 5.32
CA THR A 80 10.53 8.08 4.31
C THR A 80 10.59 6.56 4.32
N LEU A 81 10.50 5.92 3.15
CA LEU A 81 10.61 4.48 3.02
C LEU A 81 11.96 4.01 3.58
N ILE A 82 11.94 2.95 4.39
CA ILE A 82 13.12 2.24 4.90
C ILE A 82 13.26 0.90 4.22
N GLN A 83 12.17 0.15 4.08
CA GLN A 83 12.17 -1.10 3.35
C GLN A 83 10.81 -1.37 2.71
N ALA A 84 10.81 -2.07 1.58
CA ALA A 84 9.60 -2.67 1.04
C ALA A 84 9.88 -4.05 0.47
N TYR A 85 8.84 -4.88 0.49
CA TYR A 85 8.82 -6.22 -0.07
C TYR A 85 7.58 -6.39 -0.94
N PHE A 86 7.75 -7.03 -2.10
CA PHE A 86 6.66 -7.44 -2.95
C PHE A 86 6.89 -8.87 -3.44
N VAL A 87 5.82 -9.65 -3.50
CA VAL A 87 5.81 -10.96 -4.14
C VAL A 87 4.46 -11.22 -4.80
N ASP A 88 4.50 -11.73 -6.04
CA ASP A 88 3.35 -12.24 -6.80
C ASP A 88 3.49 -13.75 -6.97
N LYS A 89 2.45 -14.50 -6.61
CA LYS A 89 2.33 -15.93 -6.86
C LYS A 89 1.08 -16.23 -7.66
N ARG A 90 1.21 -17.07 -8.69
CA ARG A 90 0.09 -17.61 -9.48
C ARG A 90 0.14 -19.13 -9.46
N ASN A 91 -0.97 -19.76 -9.09
CA ASN A 91 -1.07 -21.22 -8.91
C ASN A 91 0.11 -21.76 -8.08
N ASP A 92 0.35 -21.10 -6.94
CA ASP A 92 1.41 -21.36 -5.97
C ASP A 92 2.86 -21.21 -6.50
N SER A 93 3.04 -20.84 -7.76
CA SER A 93 4.35 -20.55 -8.37
C SER A 93 4.67 -19.07 -8.25
N LYS A 94 5.91 -18.74 -7.84
CA LYS A 94 6.39 -17.35 -7.76
C LYS A 94 6.58 -16.78 -9.16
N ILE A 95 5.91 -15.66 -9.45
CA ILE A 95 5.94 -14.97 -10.74
C ILE A 95 6.90 -13.78 -10.71
N ALA A 96 6.88 -13.02 -9.62
CA ALA A 96 7.75 -11.86 -9.43
C ALA A 96 8.06 -11.67 -7.94
N GLU A 97 9.25 -11.14 -7.66
CA GLU A 97 9.66 -10.72 -6.32
C GLU A 97 10.48 -9.43 -6.41
N SER A 98 10.23 -8.47 -5.53
CA SER A 98 11.08 -7.30 -5.41
C SER A 98 11.30 -6.90 -3.95
N LYS A 99 12.49 -6.37 -3.68
CA LYS A 99 12.93 -5.89 -2.38
C LYS A 99 13.62 -4.55 -2.57
N ILE A 100 13.34 -3.61 -1.68
CA ILE A 100 14.08 -2.35 -1.60
C ILE A 100 14.39 -2.08 -0.14
N GLU A 101 15.63 -1.67 0.15
CA GLU A 101 16.10 -1.38 1.50
C GLU A 101 16.99 -0.13 1.50
N LYS A 102 16.72 0.79 2.42
CA LYS A 102 17.50 2.01 2.62
C LYS A 102 18.77 1.67 3.37
N ILE A 103 19.92 2.05 2.80
CA ILE A 103 21.19 1.90 3.51
C ILE A 103 21.34 3.07 4.48
N LEU A 104 21.13 2.89 5.78
CA LEU A 104 21.08 4.02 6.74
C LEU A 104 22.28 4.98 6.71
N SER A 105 23.48 4.48 6.36
CA SER A 105 24.70 5.30 6.27
C SER A 105 24.79 6.15 5.01
N LYS A 106 23.93 5.93 4.02
CA LYS A 106 24.02 6.56 2.70
C LYS A 106 22.61 6.89 2.21
N ASN A 107 22.38 8.07 1.64
CA ASN A 107 21.03 8.48 1.24
C ASN A 107 20.53 7.78 -0.05
N TYR A 108 20.76 6.47 -0.19
CA TYR A 108 20.28 5.65 -1.30
C TYR A 108 19.75 4.30 -0.81
N TYR A 109 19.07 3.62 -1.72
CA TYR A 109 18.43 2.33 -1.52
C TYR A 109 19.12 1.26 -2.35
N HIS A 110 19.29 0.08 -1.78
CA HIS A 110 19.60 -1.13 -2.54
C HIS A 110 18.28 -1.75 -3.03
N THR A 111 18.22 -2.09 -4.32
CA THR A 111 17.05 -2.72 -4.92
C THR A 111 17.40 -4.10 -5.44
N LEU A 112 16.51 -5.07 -5.25
CA LEU A 112 16.56 -6.39 -5.86
C LEU A 112 15.21 -6.65 -6.54
N MET A 113 15.21 -6.91 -7.84
CA MET A 113 14.03 -7.38 -8.60
C MET A 113 14.37 -8.73 -9.19
N ASP A 114 13.73 -9.78 -8.70
CA ASP A 114 14.05 -11.17 -8.95
C ASP A 114 15.54 -11.47 -8.68
N THR A 115 16.37 -11.43 -9.72
CA THR A 115 17.83 -11.65 -9.64
C THR A 115 18.65 -10.39 -9.94
N THR A 116 17.99 -9.31 -10.38
CA THR A 116 18.64 -8.07 -10.81
C THR A 116 18.82 -7.12 -9.63
N LYS A 117 20.06 -6.73 -9.35
CA LYS A 117 20.39 -5.74 -8.33
C LYS A 117 20.49 -4.34 -8.94
N GLY A 118 20.15 -3.34 -8.16
CA GLY A 118 20.22 -1.94 -8.56
C GLY A 118 20.30 -1.00 -7.37
N TRP A 119 20.26 0.30 -7.69
CA TRP A 119 20.31 1.37 -6.71
C TRP A 119 19.25 2.42 -7.03
N HIS A 120 18.72 3.05 -5.99
CA HIS A 120 17.81 4.18 -6.11
C HIS A 120 18.24 5.30 -5.16
N GLU A 121 18.47 6.51 -5.67
CA GLU A 121 19.14 7.57 -4.90
C GLU A 121 18.19 8.57 -4.23
N LYS A 122 16.92 8.60 -4.63
CA LYS A 122 15.97 9.60 -4.14
C LYS A 122 15.17 9.06 -2.96
N PRO A 123 14.97 9.84 -1.88
CA PRO A 123 14.04 9.47 -0.81
C PRO A 123 12.65 9.14 -1.37
N ILE A 124 12.10 7.99 -0.96
CA ILE A 124 10.76 7.56 -1.36
C ILE A 124 9.78 7.97 -0.26
N ILE A 125 8.89 8.91 -0.56
CA ILE A 125 7.94 9.50 0.41
C ILE A 125 6.51 8.98 0.19
N ASN A 126 6.13 8.82 -1.08
CA ASN A 126 4.82 8.35 -1.51
C ASN A 126 4.98 7.07 -2.30
N SER A 127 4.12 6.08 -2.02
CA SER A 127 4.10 4.81 -2.74
C SER A 127 2.67 4.31 -2.95
N GLU A 128 2.52 3.26 -3.77
CA GLU A 128 1.21 2.66 -4.05
C GLU A 128 0.52 2.16 -2.77
N LEU A 129 1.26 1.59 -1.80
CA LEU A 129 0.67 1.18 -0.52
C LEU A 129 0.05 2.35 0.27
N LYS A 130 0.68 3.54 0.25
CA LYS A 130 0.14 4.71 0.96
C LYS A 130 -1.15 5.23 0.33
N LEU A 131 -1.41 4.94 -0.96
CA LEU A 131 -2.62 5.39 -1.65
C LEU A 131 -3.90 4.78 -1.09
N TYR A 132 -3.84 3.66 -0.37
CA TYR A 132 -5.04 3.10 0.25
C TYR A 132 -5.57 3.95 1.41
N PHE A 133 -4.67 4.59 2.15
CA PHE A 133 -4.99 5.32 3.38
C PHE A 133 -4.99 6.84 3.21
N LYS A 134 -4.36 7.34 2.14
CA LYS A 134 -4.18 8.78 1.94
C LYS A 134 -4.21 9.16 0.48
N LYS A 135 -5.14 10.05 0.13
CA LYS A 135 -5.19 10.68 -1.18
C LYS A 135 -3.90 11.47 -1.49
N PRO A 136 -3.37 11.36 -2.71
CA PRO A 136 -2.19 12.10 -3.13
C PRO A 136 -2.52 13.57 -3.38
N LYS A 137 -1.49 14.41 -3.45
CA LYS A 137 -1.66 15.79 -3.94
C LYS A 137 -1.94 15.75 -5.45
N SER A 138 -2.47 16.85 -5.98
CA SER A 138 -2.97 16.92 -7.36
C SER A 138 -1.94 16.56 -8.45
N ARG A 139 -0.63 16.66 -8.15
CA ARG A 139 0.47 16.23 -9.02
C ARG A 139 1.57 15.65 -8.13
N ASP A 140 1.56 14.33 -7.99
CA ASP A 140 2.58 13.59 -7.26
C ASP A 140 3.24 12.54 -8.17
N SER A 141 4.39 12.05 -7.73
CA SER A 141 4.99 10.82 -8.24
C SER A 141 4.84 9.75 -7.17
N ILE A 142 4.31 8.60 -7.55
CA ILE A 142 4.00 7.49 -6.65
C ILE A 142 4.96 6.35 -6.94
N PHE A 143 5.77 5.96 -5.97
CA PHE A 143 6.70 4.84 -6.12
C PHE A 143 5.94 3.51 -6.10
N SER A 144 6.25 2.63 -7.06
CA SER A 144 5.76 1.26 -7.10
C SER A 144 6.75 0.32 -6.43
N GLU A 145 6.34 -0.33 -5.35
CA GLU A 145 7.15 -1.33 -4.66
C GLU A 145 7.43 -2.55 -5.55
N ALA A 146 6.53 -2.86 -6.48
CA ALA A 146 6.67 -3.98 -7.41
C ALA A 146 7.72 -3.74 -8.50
N THR A 147 7.73 -2.54 -9.11
CA THR A 147 8.59 -2.24 -10.27
C THR A 147 9.78 -1.36 -9.95
N HIS A 148 9.85 -0.81 -8.72
CA HIS A 148 10.82 0.19 -8.28
C HIS A 148 10.86 1.46 -9.13
N LYS A 149 9.73 1.84 -9.73
CA LYS A 149 9.60 3.01 -10.59
C LYS A 149 8.49 3.94 -10.12
N TYR A 150 8.50 5.16 -10.64
CA TYR A 150 7.52 6.18 -10.27
C TYR A 150 6.41 6.26 -11.30
N ASN A 151 5.18 6.05 -10.84
CA ASN A 151 3.98 6.35 -11.58
C ASN A 151 3.64 7.83 -11.44
N ARG A 152 3.02 8.41 -12.47
CA ARG A 152 2.51 9.78 -12.44
C ARG A 152 1.06 9.74 -12.00
N ILE A 153 0.67 10.57 -11.04
CA ILE A 153 -0.74 10.67 -10.60
C ILE A 153 -1.24 12.11 -10.73
N ALA A 154 -2.46 12.24 -11.25
CA ALA A 154 -3.13 13.53 -11.41
C ALA A 154 -4.59 13.45 -10.96
N LYS A 155 -5.08 14.53 -10.35
CA LYS A 155 -6.51 14.67 -10.01
C LYS A 155 -7.34 14.86 -11.29
N LEU A 156 -8.45 14.15 -11.40
CA LEU A 156 -9.42 14.31 -12.49
C LEU A 156 -10.40 15.47 -12.20
N PRO A 157 -11.15 15.95 -13.22
CA PRO A 157 -12.16 17.00 -13.01
C PRO A 157 -13.26 16.60 -12.02
N GLU A 158 -13.60 15.32 -11.98
CA GLU A 158 -14.56 14.76 -11.03
C GLU A 158 -14.01 14.77 -9.60
N GLU A 159 -14.87 15.10 -8.64
CA GLU A 159 -14.49 15.14 -7.23
C GLU A 159 -13.98 13.77 -6.74
N SER A 160 -12.88 13.81 -5.99
CA SER A 160 -12.25 12.64 -5.36
C SER A 160 -11.79 11.51 -6.30
N ARG A 161 -11.61 11.77 -7.60
CA ARG A 161 -11.00 10.82 -8.55
C ARG A 161 -9.61 11.25 -9.01
N TYR A 162 -8.73 10.26 -9.15
CA TYR A 162 -7.37 10.43 -9.61
C TYR A 162 -7.06 9.40 -10.70
N MET A 163 -6.22 9.80 -11.65
CA MET A 163 -5.67 8.92 -12.68
C MET A 163 -4.18 8.74 -12.43
N MET A 164 -3.77 7.50 -12.21
CA MET A 164 -2.38 7.07 -12.16
C MET A 164 -1.99 6.48 -13.50
N VAL A 165 -0.79 6.82 -13.99
CA VAL A 165 -0.23 6.29 -15.23
C VAL A 165 1.13 5.69 -14.92
N ASN A 166 1.32 4.40 -15.24
CA ASN A 166 2.60 3.73 -15.09
C ASN A 166 3.55 4.05 -16.25
N GLU A 167 4.75 3.47 -16.24
CA GLU A 167 5.74 3.70 -17.28
C GLU A 167 5.34 3.15 -18.67
N GLU A 168 4.47 2.13 -18.69
CA GLU A 168 3.96 1.48 -19.89
C GLU A 168 2.77 2.24 -20.49
N GLY A 169 2.29 3.29 -19.80
CA GLY A 169 1.15 4.10 -20.21
C GLY A 169 -0.20 3.53 -19.77
N GLU A 170 -0.23 2.44 -19.02
CA GLU A 170 -1.45 1.88 -18.45
C GLU A 170 -2.03 2.85 -17.42
N LYS A 171 -3.36 2.93 -17.40
CA LYS A 171 -4.10 3.90 -16.61
C LYS A 171 -4.90 3.19 -15.53
N THR A 172 -4.74 3.66 -14.30
CA THR A 172 -5.54 3.26 -13.15
C THR A 172 -6.31 4.46 -12.63
N ILE A 173 -7.62 4.29 -12.46
CA ILE A 173 -8.50 5.25 -11.81
C ILE A 173 -8.64 4.87 -10.34
N ILE A 174 -8.45 5.84 -9.46
CA ILE A 174 -8.58 5.68 -8.02
C ILE A 174 -9.61 6.69 -7.52
N LYS A 175 -10.58 6.22 -6.73
CA LYS A 175 -11.62 7.03 -6.09
C LYS A 175 -11.41 7.04 -4.58
N TYR A 176 -11.61 8.20 -3.97
CA TYR A 176 -11.45 8.41 -2.54
C TYR A 176 -12.77 8.89 -1.88
N ASN A 177 -12.93 8.63 -0.58
CA ASN A 177 -13.95 9.27 0.25
C ASN A 177 -13.50 10.67 0.72
N ASN A 178 -14.30 11.31 1.58
CA ASN A 178 -14.04 12.67 2.07
C ASN A 178 -12.84 12.70 3.03
N GLU A 179 -12.66 11.62 3.79
CA GLU A 179 -11.57 11.36 4.73
C GLU A 179 -10.23 11.15 4.00
N GLY A 180 -10.28 10.79 2.71
CA GLY A 180 -9.13 10.61 1.85
C GLY A 180 -8.62 9.18 1.77
N GLU A 181 -9.42 8.20 2.17
CA GLU A 181 -9.18 6.77 2.01
C GLU A 181 -9.62 6.32 0.61
N CYS A 182 -8.91 5.35 0.05
CA CYS A 182 -9.31 4.75 -1.23
C CYS A 182 -10.60 3.95 -1.02
N ILE A 183 -11.61 4.19 -1.84
CA ILE A 183 -12.87 3.42 -1.82
C ILE A 183 -13.04 2.54 -3.05
N GLN A 184 -12.32 2.84 -4.13
CA GLN A 184 -12.37 2.06 -5.35
C GLN A 184 -11.12 2.29 -6.20
N HIS A 185 -10.57 1.24 -6.79
CA HIS A 185 -9.62 1.38 -7.89
C HIS A 185 -9.63 0.17 -8.83
N ASN A 186 -9.19 0.38 -10.07
CA ASN A 186 -9.05 -0.67 -11.06
C ASN A 186 -7.57 -0.98 -11.35
N PHE A 187 -7.30 -2.22 -11.74
CA PHE A 187 -5.98 -2.67 -12.13
C PHE A 187 -6.08 -3.78 -13.17
N PHE A 188 -5.01 -4.01 -13.91
CA PHE A 188 -4.95 -5.01 -14.95
C PHE A 188 -4.01 -6.14 -14.54
N ILE A 189 -4.40 -7.37 -14.83
CA ILE A 189 -3.50 -8.53 -14.83
C ILE A 189 -3.61 -9.18 -16.20
N GLY A 190 -2.58 -9.00 -17.02
CA GLY A 190 -2.66 -9.35 -18.44
C GLY A 190 -3.77 -8.54 -19.12
N ALA A 191 -4.69 -9.21 -19.81
CA ALA A 191 -5.80 -8.56 -20.52
C ALA A 191 -7.08 -8.40 -19.68
N VAL A 192 -7.07 -8.78 -18.40
CA VAL A 192 -8.26 -8.77 -17.55
C VAL A 192 -8.22 -7.55 -16.64
N GLU A 193 -9.29 -6.75 -16.68
CA GLU A 193 -9.52 -5.66 -15.72
C GLU A 193 -10.17 -6.20 -14.45
N TYR A 194 -9.60 -5.82 -13.32
CA TYR A 194 -10.12 -6.08 -11.99
C TYR A 194 -10.55 -4.78 -11.36
N ARG A 195 -11.69 -4.81 -10.66
CA ARG A 195 -12.18 -3.68 -9.89
C ARG A 195 -12.16 -4.03 -8.41
N MET A 196 -11.56 -3.18 -7.60
CA MET A 196 -11.64 -3.30 -6.15
C MET A 196 -12.60 -2.26 -5.59
N LYS A 197 -13.43 -2.66 -4.62
CA LYS A 197 -14.34 -1.77 -3.90
C LYS A 197 -14.22 -2.01 -2.40
N LEU A 198 -14.06 -0.94 -1.61
CA LEU A 198 -14.03 -1.02 -0.15
C LEU A 198 -15.35 -1.61 0.37
N ARG A 199 -15.27 -2.67 1.17
CA ARG A 199 -16.44 -3.47 1.58
C ARG A 199 -17.46 -2.67 2.39
N ASN A 200 -17.02 -1.70 3.17
CA ASN A 200 -17.87 -0.86 4.04
C ASN A 200 -17.85 0.63 3.65
N GLY A 201 -17.43 0.97 2.42
CA GLY A 201 -17.44 2.35 1.93
C GLY A 201 -18.74 2.66 1.20
N GLU A 202 -19.72 3.21 1.91
CA GLU A 202 -20.88 3.90 1.32
C GLU A 202 -20.66 5.42 1.29
#